data_AF-B0EBK6-F1
#
_entry.id   AF-B0EBK6-F1
#
_cell.length_a   1.000
_cell.length_b   1.000
_cell.length_c   1.000
_cell.angle_alpha   90.00
_cell.angle_beta   90.00
_cell.angle_gamma   90.00
#
_symmetry.space_group_name_H-M   'P 1'
#
loop_
_entity.id
_entity.type
_entity.pdbx_description
1 polymer ?
#
loop_
_entity_poly.entity_id
_entity_poly.type
_entity_poly.pdbx_seq_one_letter_code
_entity_poly.pdbx_strand_id
1 'polypeptide(L)'
;MLTQPDFWKLEEEDSLLLHNDGYLTNSIQQNAELIEKANEWYDIVMSHAEESIPDYVVEDIENVPEGISRIIYLDVFRTLKSPVYQAPLIKLLTKCWKDFGDYAQPMCLVAAFLRLTLNENKVYKMLHVINKSEFYIPGYWKAQATGYASDAYTAMEVSKTVNPSATQKILKTQPYPETFCQKFFTAIGIHVFPFCLQFDVMDKFIRGGRKFLIQLICSVIDVQGDMLLNTSAVNVTFELLRLDKKSTSFETIKKIVEEAEHYTQVNNFDIVKMRQEMYDLHLKKRLERPPVELDSDDAITLSDDSSEDNE
;
A
#
# COMPACT_ATOMS: atom_id res chain seq x y z
N MET A 1 -2.55 17.26 -9.22
CA MET A 1 -2.75 16.96 -10.65
C MET A 1 -4.18 17.24 -11.12
N LEU A 2 -5.22 16.90 -10.35
CA LEU A 2 -6.63 16.98 -10.77
C LEU A 2 -7.10 18.35 -11.28
N THR A 3 -6.47 19.44 -10.85
CA THR A 3 -6.80 20.81 -11.27
C THR A 3 -6.11 21.27 -12.56
N GLN A 4 -5.20 20.46 -13.12
CA GLN A 4 -4.51 20.81 -14.35
C GLN A 4 -5.44 20.59 -15.56
N PRO A 5 -5.58 21.55 -16.49
CA PRO A 5 -6.55 21.48 -17.58
C PRO A 5 -6.41 20.24 -18.46
N ASP A 6 -5.17 19.80 -18.71
CA ASP A 6 -4.87 18.68 -19.59
C ASP A 6 -4.84 17.33 -18.86
N PHE A 7 -4.99 17.27 -17.52
CA PHE A 7 -4.89 16.03 -16.76
C PHE A 7 -5.85 14.96 -17.28
N TRP A 8 -7.14 15.28 -17.30
CA TRP A 8 -8.17 14.34 -17.76
C TRP A 8 -7.98 13.92 -19.20
N LYS A 9 -7.53 14.82 -20.07
CA LYS A 9 -7.23 14.48 -21.47
C LYS A 9 -6.04 13.51 -21.61
N LEU A 10 -5.05 13.61 -20.73
CA LEU A 10 -3.79 12.89 -20.85
C LEU A 10 -3.75 11.60 -20.04
N GLU A 11 -4.52 11.49 -18.97
CA GLU A 11 -4.44 10.42 -17.97
C GLU A 11 -5.77 9.66 -17.76
N GLU A 12 -6.86 9.96 -18.48
CA GLU A 12 -8.16 9.29 -18.29
C GLU A 12 -8.11 7.75 -18.43
N GLU A 13 -7.22 7.24 -19.29
CA GLU A 13 -7.01 5.80 -19.52
C GLU A 13 -5.84 5.22 -18.71
N ASP A 14 -5.35 5.95 -17.71
CA ASP A 14 -4.14 5.59 -17.00
C ASP A 14 -4.32 4.43 -16.00
N SER A 15 -3.24 3.69 -15.74
CA SER A 15 -3.21 2.55 -14.82
C SER A 15 -3.48 2.93 -13.35
N LEU A 16 -3.07 4.12 -12.89
CA LEU A 16 -3.44 4.62 -11.57
C LEU A 16 -4.96 4.78 -11.46
N LEU A 17 -5.62 5.24 -12.53
CA LEU A 17 -7.07 5.46 -12.56
C LEU A 17 -7.88 4.18 -12.84
N LEU A 18 -7.24 3.01 -12.97
CA LEU A 18 -7.92 1.74 -13.19
C LEU A 18 -8.96 1.42 -12.09
N HIS A 19 -8.70 1.88 -10.87
CA HIS A 19 -9.60 1.72 -9.71
C HIS A 19 -10.46 2.96 -9.44
N ASN A 20 -10.50 3.93 -10.35
CA ASN A 20 -11.31 5.13 -10.18
C ASN A 20 -12.81 4.80 -10.13
N ASP A 21 -13.27 3.83 -10.94
CA ASP A 21 -14.67 3.39 -11.04
C ASP A 21 -15.67 4.58 -11.12
N GLY A 22 -15.26 5.66 -11.82
CA GLY A 22 -16.04 6.88 -12.01
C GLY A 22 -16.13 7.83 -10.81
N TYR A 23 -15.38 7.59 -9.74
CA TYR A 23 -15.42 8.42 -8.52
C TYR A 23 -14.82 9.82 -8.74
N LEU A 24 -13.57 9.90 -9.19
CA LEU A 24 -12.92 11.15 -9.54
C LEU A 24 -13.42 11.61 -10.90
N THR A 25 -13.78 12.90 -10.97
CA THR A 25 -14.30 13.54 -12.18
C THR A 25 -13.61 14.89 -12.42
N ASN A 26 -13.79 15.49 -13.59
CA ASN A 26 -13.34 16.87 -13.87
C ASN A 26 -14.21 17.94 -13.17
N SER A 27 -14.85 17.59 -12.04
CA SER A 27 -15.66 18.51 -11.25
C SER A 27 -14.76 19.43 -10.42
N ILE A 28 -14.87 20.74 -10.67
CA ILE A 28 -14.13 21.77 -9.93
C ILE A 28 -14.42 21.67 -8.42
N GLN A 29 -15.68 21.47 -8.05
CA GLN A 29 -16.11 21.41 -6.66
C GLN A 29 -15.52 20.18 -5.95
N GLN A 30 -15.66 19.00 -6.56
CA GLN A 30 -15.09 17.76 -6.00
C GLN A 30 -13.57 17.86 -5.86
N ASN A 31 -12.89 18.38 -6.88
CA ASN A 31 -11.44 18.55 -6.85
C ASN A 31 -11.01 19.50 -5.71
N ALA A 32 -11.76 20.57 -5.46
CA ALA A 32 -11.48 21.48 -4.34
C ALA A 32 -11.63 20.77 -2.98
N GLU A 33 -12.71 20.01 -2.78
CA GLU A 33 -12.96 19.25 -1.54
C GLU A 33 -11.86 18.19 -1.28
N LEU A 34 -11.45 17.47 -2.32
CA LEU A 34 -10.37 16.47 -2.22
C LEU A 34 -9.02 17.12 -1.93
N ILE A 35 -8.75 18.30 -2.48
CA ILE A 35 -7.53 19.07 -2.18
C ILE A 35 -7.56 19.58 -0.74
N GLU A 36 -8.69 20.08 -0.25
CA GLU A 36 -8.84 20.50 1.15
C GLU A 36 -8.57 19.33 2.09
N LYS A 37 -9.24 18.18 1.88
CA LYS A 37 -9.00 16.95 2.64
C LYS A 37 -7.53 16.52 2.61
N ALA A 38 -6.89 16.57 1.44
CA ALA A 38 -5.47 16.22 1.31
C ALA A 38 -4.53 17.23 1.99
N ASN A 39 -4.92 18.49 2.13
CA ASN A 39 -4.15 19.45 2.92
C ASN A 39 -4.27 19.16 4.42
N GLU A 40 -5.46 18.78 4.90
CA GLU A 40 -5.63 18.30 6.28
C GLU A 40 -4.78 17.07 6.56
N TRP A 41 -4.75 16.12 5.62
CA TRP A 41 -3.88 14.96 5.65
C TRP A 41 -2.41 15.33 5.81
N TYR A 42 -1.95 16.29 5.01
CA TYR A 42 -0.59 16.81 5.14
C TYR A 42 -0.34 17.36 6.55
N ASP A 43 -1.24 18.19 7.08
CA ASP A 43 -1.06 18.78 8.41
C ASP A 43 -1.03 17.72 9.53
N ILE A 44 -1.89 16.70 9.45
CA ILE A 44 -1.89 15.57 10.38
C ILE A 44 -0.56 14.81 10.30
N VAL A 45 -0.11 14.42 9.09
CA VAL A 45 1.16 13.70 8.92
C VAL A 45 2.32 14.53 9.47
N MET A 46 2.36 15.83 9.18
CA MET A 46 3.43 16.70 9.67
C MET A 46 3.44 16.85 11.19
N SER A 47 2.31 16.66 11.88
CA SER A 47 2.27 16.64 13.36
C SER A 47 3.00 15.44 13.97
N HIS A 48 3.26 14.39 13.19
CA HIS A 48 4.04 13.22 13.57
C HIS A 48 5.52 13.30 13.15
N ALA A 49 5.97 14.42 12.59
CA ALA A 49 7.37 14.62 12.25
C ALA A 49 8.21 14.78 13.53
N GLU A 50 9.23 13.95 13.70
CA GLU A 50 10.18 14.03 14.83
C GLU A 50 11.21 15.15 14.64
N GLU A 51 11.44 15.55 13.39
CA GLU A 51 12.39 16.58 13.00
C GLU A 51 11.83 17.47 11.89
N SER A 52 12.47 18.62 11.68
CA SER A 52 12.11 19.51 10.58
C SER A 52 12.48 18.84 9.25
N ILE A 53 11.46 18.58 8.41
CA ILE A 53 11.68 17.99 7.10
C ILE A 53 12.08 19.09 6.11
N PRO A 54 13.25 18.96 5.45
CA PRO A 54 13.70 19.95 4.47
C PRO A 54 12.69 20.08 3.33
N ASP A 55 12.69 21.23 2.66
CA ASP A 55 11.90 21.37 1.44
C ASP A 55 12.40 20.44 0.35
N TYR A 56 11.47 19.99 -0.48
CA TYR A 56 11.75 19.20 -1.67
C TYR A 56 12.65 20.00 -2.61
N VAL A 57 13.80 19.42 -2.90
CA VAL A 57 14.72 19.88 -3.95
C VAL A 57 14.71 18.82 -5.03
N VAL A 58 14.53 19.28 -6.26
CA VAL A 58 14.55 18.42 -7.45
C VAL A 58 15.89 17.71 -7.54
N GLU A 59 15.83 16.40 -7.73
CA GLU A 59 17.00 15.57 -8.01
C GLU A 59 16.83 14.95 -9.40
N ASP A 60 17.90 15.01 -10.19
CA ASP A 60 17.92 14.43 -11.52
C ASP A 60 18.32 12.95 -11.46
N ILE A 61 17.64 12.13 -12.27
CA ILE A 61 17.73 10.66 -12.25
C ILE A 61 19.09 10.15 -12.72
N GLU A 62 19.84 10.95 -13.45
CA GLU A 62 21.22 10.67 -13.91
C GLU A 62 22.21 10.52 -12.74
N ASN A 63 21.86 11.01 -11.54
CA ASN A 63 22.66 10.85 -10.33
C ASN A 63 22.41 9.52 -9.60
N VAL A 64 21.58 8.64 -10.15
CA VAL A 64 21.16 7.36 -9.55
C VAL A 64 21.79 6.19 -10.31
N PRO A 65 22.23 5.11 -9.62
CA PRO A 65 22.71 3.89 -10.27
C PRO A 65 21.71 3.35 -11.30
N GLU A 66 22.23 2.87 -12.44
CA GLU A 66 21.42 2.42 -13.58
C GLU A 66 20.32 1.41 -13.21
N GLY A 67 20.64 0.47 -12.31
CA GLY A 67 19.66 -0.53 -11.85
C GLY A 67 18.45 0.11 -11.15
N ILE A 68 18.69 1.12 -10.31
CA ILE A 68 17.62 1.82 -9.59
C ILE A 68 16.87 2.77 -10.52
N SER A 69 17.58 3.50 -11.38
CA SER A 69 16.91 4.42 -12.31
C SER A 69 15.96 3.67 -13.25
N ARG A 70 16.39 2.50 -13.76
CA ARG A 70 15.53 1.61 -14.56
C ARG A 70 14.27 1.18 -13.82
N ILE A 71 14.38 0.82 -12.54
CA ILE A 71 13.23 0.43 -11.70
C ILE A 71 12.26 1.60 -11.54
N ILE A 72 12.75 2.78 -11.17
CA ILE A 72 11.92 3.98 -11.01
C ILE A 72 11.20 4.31 -12.32
N TYR A 73 11.90 4.30 -13.46
CA TYR A 73 11.28 4.52 -14.76
C TYR A 73 10.15 3.53 -15.01
N LEU A 74 10.42 2.23 -14.91
CA LEU A 74 9.42 1.19 -15.21
C LEU A 74 8.18 1.32 -14.33
N ASP A 75 8.34 1.61 -13.04
CA ASP A 75 7.20 1.78 -12.14
C ASP A 75 6.39 3.03 -12.48
N VAL A 76 7.05 4.16 -12.81
CA VAL A 76 6.36 5.37 -13.22
C VAL A 76 5.64 5.18 -14.55
N PHE A 77 6.25 4.52 -15.53
CA PHE A 77 5.61 4.23 -16.82
C PHE A 77 4.38 3.31 -16.70
N ARG A 78 4.36 2.41 -15.70
CA ARG A 78 3.19 1.59 -15.38
C ARG A 78 2.15 2.32 -14.53
N THR A 79 2.48 3.49 -13.97
CA THR A 79 1.62 4.22 -13.04
C THR A 79 1.02 5.49 -13.65
N LEU A 80 1.65 6.10 -14.66
CA LEU A 80 1.19 7.31 -15.33
C LEU A 80 1.44 7.20 -16.84
N LYS A 81 0.61 7.82 -17.67
CA LYS A 81 0.64 7.67 -19.13
C LYS A 81 1.48 8.75 -19.81
N SER A 82 1.32 10.00 -19.39
CA SER A 82 1.90 11.15 -20.05
C SER A 82 3.26 11.55 -19.48
N PRO A 83 4.26 11.83 -20.34
CA PRO A 83 5.56 12.36 -19.91
C PRO A 83 5.48 13.60 -19.03
N VAL A 84 4.43 14.41 -19.20
CA VAL A 84 4.18 15.63 -18.39
C VAL A 84 3.99 15.30 -16.91
N TYR A 85 3.34 14.18 -16.60
CA TYR A 85 3.07 13.75 -15.22
C TYR A 85 4.09 12.73 -14.71
N GLN A 86 4.67 11.93 -15.61
CA GLN A 86 5.77 11.01 -15.31
C GLN A 86 7.03 11.74 -14.87
N ALA A 87 7.47 12.79 -15.60
CA ALA A 87 8.75 13.43 -15.34
C ALA A 87 8.87 14.02 -13.91
N PRO A 88 7.87 14.72 -13.35
CA PRO A 88 7.97 15.18 -11.96
C PRO A 88 7.87 14.03 -10.96
N LEU A 89 7.16 12.93 -11.25
CA LEU A 89 7.11 11.76 -10.37
C LEU A 89 8.48 11.07 -10.31
N ILE A 90 9.16 10.92 -11.45
CA ILE A 90 10.53 10.37 -11.51
C ILE A 90 11.46 11.19 -10.62
N LYS A 91 11.44 12.52 -10.74
CA LYS A 91 12.26 13.43 -9.93
C LYS A 91 11.95 13.33 -8.43
N LEU A 92 10.67 13.24 -8.08
CA LEU A 92 10.24 13.05 -6.71
C LEU A 92 10.75 11.72 -6.13
N LEU A 93 10.57 10.61 -6.85
CA LEU A 93 11.00 9.28 -6.40
C LEU A 93 12.52 9.15 -6.35
N THR A 94 13.24 9.82 -7.26
CA THR A 94 14.70 9.95 -7.24
C THR A 94 15.16 10.57 -5.93
N LYS A 95 14.53 11.69 -5.54
CA LYS A 95 14.83 12.36 -4.28
C LYS A 95 14.49 11.48 -3.07
N CYS A 96 13.33 10.81 -3.09
CA CYS A 96 12.93 9.88 -2.03
C CYS A 96 13.95 8.73 -1.88
N TRP A 97 14.36 8.08 -2.98
CA TRP A 97 15.36 7.02 -2.94
C TRP A 97 16.68 7.52 -2.33
N LYS A 98 17.16 8.69 -2.75
CA LYS A 98 18.42 9.27 -2.26
C LYS A 98 18.38 9.53 -0.75
N ASP A 99 17.26 10.02 -0.23
CA ASP A 99 17.12 10.36 1.20
C ASP A 99 16.73 9.16 2.07
N PHE A 100 15.99 8.20 1.52
CA PHE A 100 15.53 7.03 2.26
C PHE A 100 16.57 5.90 2.21
N GLY A 101 17.44 5.91 1.21
CA GLY A 101 18.47 4.91 0.94
C GLY A 101 17.95 3.63 0.30
N ASP A 102 16.66 3.58 -0.04
CA ASP A 102 16.01 2.39 -0.58
C ASP A 102 14.75 2.77 -1.38
N TYR A 103 14.27 1.86 -2.21
CA TYR A 103 13.11 2.05 -3.06
C TYR A 103 12.37 0.73 -3.28
N ALA A 104 11.04 0.79 -3.23
CA ALA A 104 10.16 -0.28 -3.66
C ALA A 104 8.99 0.28 -4.46
N GLN A 105 8.48 -0.49 -5.43
CA GLN A 105 7.36 -0.12 -6.31
C GLN A 105 6.15 0.48 -5.58
N PRO A 106 5.70 -0.02 -4.41
CA PRO A 106 4.57 0.58 -3.68
C PRO A 106 4.74 2.07 -3.35
N MET A 107 5.97 2.56 -3.19
CA MET A 107 6.22 3.99 -2.95
C MET A 107 5.82 4.85 -4.16
N CYS A 108 6.04 4.37 -5.39
CA CYS A 108 5.60 5.06 -6.61
C CYS A 108 4.10 5.30 -6.60
N LEU A 109 3.32 4.29 -6.22
CA LEU A 109 1.86 4.35 -6.21
C LEU A 109 1.33 5.28 -5.14
N VAL A 110 1.88 5.22 -3.92
CA VAL A 110 1.51 6.15 -2.85
C VAL A 110 1.85 7.59 -3.26
N ALA A 111 3.04 7.82 -3.83
CA ALA A 111 3.44 9.13 -4.33
C ALA A 111 2.52 9.64 -5.44
N ALA A 112 2.19 8.80 -6.43
CA ALA A 112 1.32 9.15 -7.54
C ALA A 112 -0.11 9.46 -7.07
N PHE A 113 -0.66 8.64 -6.17
CA PHE A 113 -1.98 8.86 -5.58
C PHE A 113 -2.04 10.20 -4.82
N LEU A 114 -1.06 10.49 -3.96
CA LEU A 114 -1.01 11.76 -3.24
C LEU A 114 -0.83 12.96 -4.20
N ARG A 115 -0.09 12.82 -5.30
CA ARG A 115 0.07 13.87 -6.32
C ARG A 115 -1.21 14.18 -7.10
N LEU A 116 -2.26 13.36 -7.00
CA LEU A 116 -3.57 13.72 -7.52
C LEU A 116 -4.05 15.05 -6.93
N THR A 117 -3.87 15.24 -5.63
CA THR A 117 -4.38 16.40 -4.88
C THR A 117 -3.29 17.32 -4.34
N LEU A 118 -2.07 16.82 -4.12
CA LEU A 118 -0.97 17.59 -3.52
C LEU A 118 0.16 17.90 -4.50
N ASN A 119 0.94 18.94 -4.17
CA ASN A 119 2.17 19.26 -4.89
C ASN A 119 3.36 18.41 -4.41
N GLU A 120 4.43 18.40 -5.20
CA GLU A 120 5.61 17.57 -4.95
C GLU A 120 6.27 17.83 -3.59
N ASN A 121 6.28 19.08 -3.12
CA ASN A 121 6.86 19.41 -1.82
C ASN A 121 6.09 18.75 -0.67
N LYS A 122 4.75 18.87 -0.69
CA LYS A 122 3.91 18.23 0.32
C LYS A 122 3.99 16.72 0.27
N VAL A 123 3.95 16.14 -0.94
CA VAL A 123 4.06 14.68 -1.11
C VAL A 123 5.41 14.17 -0.60
N TYR A 124 6.53 14.81 -0.96
CA TYR A 124 7.86 14.46 -0.47
C TYR A 124 7.90 14.43 1.06
N LYS A 125 7.41 15.50 1.71
CA LYS A 125 7.43 15.60 3.18
C LYS A 125 6.53 14.53 3.83
N MET A 126 5.36 14.26 3.28
CA MET A 126 4.49 13.19 3.77
C MET A 126 5.17 11.82 3.66
N LEU A 127 5.74 11.49 2.50
CA LEU A 127 6.45 10.22 2.30
C LEU A 127 7.63 10.08 3.27
N HIS A 128 8.35 11.18 3.51
CA HIS A 128 9.45 11.21 4.47
C HIS A 128 8.97 10.83 5.88
N VAL A 129 7.92 11.50 6.38
CA VAL A 129 7.38 11.21 7.72
C VAL A 129 6.79 9.79 7.78
N ILE A 130 6.01 9.37 6.79
CA ILE A 130 5.40 8.03 6.72
C ILE A 130 6.46 6.92 6.76
N ASN A 131 7.62 7.12 6.13
CA ASN A 131 8.71 6.15 6.09
C ASN A 131 9.62 6.15 7.32
N LYS A 132 9.56 7.19 8.18
CA LYS A 132 10.46 7.36 9.33
C LYS A 132 9.76 7.23 10.68
N SER A 133 8.53 7.71 10.80
CA SER A 133 7.80 7.73 12.06
C SER A 133 7.36 6.32 12.50
N GLU A 134 7.58 5.98 13.77
CA GLU A 134 7.10 4.73 14.38
C GLU A 134 5.56 4.60 14.44
N PHE A 135 4.85 5.73 14.27
CA PHE A 135 3.40 5.77 14.16
C PHE A 135 2.90 5.16 12.84
N TYR A 136 3.62 5.40 11.76
CA TYR A 136 3.27 4.95 10.40
C TYR A 136 3.98 3.63 10.07
N ILE A 137 4.63 3.56 8.89
CA ILE A 137 5.09 2.31 8.27
C ILE A 137 6.61 2.33 8.00
N PRO A 138 7.43 2.49 9.04
CA PRO A 138 8.86 2.70 8.84
C PRO A 138 9.53 1.47 8.22
N GLY A 139 10.24 1.70 7.12
CA GLY A 139 11.01 0.68 6.41
C GLY A 139 10.18 -0.28 5.55
N TYR A 140 8.93 0.06 5.22
CA TYR A 140 8.10 -0.77 4.34
C TYR A 140 8.52 -0.74 2.88
N TRP A 141 9.21 0.32 2.46
CA TRP A 141 9.72 0.47 1.09
C TRP A 141 11.21 0.09 0.97
N LYS A 142 11.72 -0.70 1.91
CA LYS A 142 13.06 -1.27 1.84
C LYS A 142 13.08 -2.53 0.96
N ALA A 143 14.19 -2.81 0.29
CA ALA A 143 14.36 -3.99 -0.57
C ALA A 143 14.11 -5.32 0.16
N GLN A 144 14.57 -5.44 1.41
CA GLN A 144 14.32 -6.65 2.23
C GLN A 144 12.94 -6.68 2.89
N ALA A 145 12.19 -5.58 2.81
CA ALA A 145 10.78 -5.40 3.17
C ALA A 145 10.33 -6.05 4.51
N THR A 146 11.26 -6.22 5.45
CA THR A 146 11.03 -6.93 6.72
C THR A 146 10.02 -6.21 7.61
N GLY A 147 9.89 -4.89 7.43
CA GLY A 147 8.96 -4.06 8.17
C GLY A 147 7.52 -4.51 7.99
N TYR A 148 7.04 -4.58 6.74
CA TYR A 148 5.66 -4.96 6.47
C TYR A 148 5.41 -6.44 6.75
N ALA A 149 6.39 -7.32 6.47
CA ALA A 149 6.24 -8.74 6.72
C ALA A 149 6.05 -9.02 8.23
N SER A 150 6.79 -8.31 9.09
CA SER A 150 6.63 -8.41 10.54
C SER A 150 5.25 -7.95 11.01
N ASP A 151 4.74 -6.86 10.43
CA ASP A 151 3.41 -6.34 10.75
C ASP A 151 2.28 -7.21 10.16
N ALA A 152 2.50 -7.91 9.04
CA ALA A 152 1.57 -8.90 8.52
C ALA A 152 1.41 -10.09 9.48
N TYR A 153 2.51 -10.62 10.02
CA TYR A 153 2.45 -11.63 11.08
C TYR A 153 1.81 -11.09 12.37
N THR A 154 2.10 -9.83 12.73
CA THR A 154 1.48 -9.17 13.90
C THR A 154 -0.03 -9.07 13.72
N ALA A 155 -0.50 -8.70 12.53
CA ALA A 155 -1.93 -8.63 12.23
C ALA A 155 -2.62 -9.98 12.33
N MET A 156 -1.97 -11.06 11.91
CA MET A 156 -2.51 -12.41 12.11
C MET A 156 -2.59 -12.79 13.58
N GLU A 157 -1.60 -12.43 14.39
CA GLU A 157 -1.65 -12.71 15.83
C GLU A 157 -2.81 -11.97 16.51
N VAL A 158 -2.99 -10.70 16.18
CA VAL A 158 -4.13 -9.92 16.69
C VAL A 158 -5.47 -10.49 16.18
N SER A 159 -5.53 -10.93 14.93
CA SER A 159 -6.74 -11.52 14.33
C SER A 159 -7.19 -12.82 15.02
N LYS A 160 -6.29 -13.54 15.71
CA LYS A 160 -6.69 -14.69 16.55
C LYS A 160 -7.62 -14.31 17.69
N THR A 161 -7.55 -13.08 18.19
CA THR A 161 -8.47 -12.60 19.24
C THR A 161 -9.80 -12.12 18.69
N VAL A 162 -9.87 -11.87 17.38
CA VAL A 162 -11.07 -11.38 16.69
C VAL A 162 -11.88 -12.56 16.18
N ASN A 163 -11.27 -13.37 15.32
CA ASN A 163 -11.90 -14.54 14.72
C ASN A 163 -10.89 -15.70 14.71
N PRO A 164 -10.76 -16.43 15.84
CA PRO A 164 -9.74 -17.48 15.99
C PRO A 164 -9.90 -18.60 14.97
N SER A 165 -11.15 -19.00 14.68
CA SER A 165 -11.45 -20.11 13.77
C SER A 165 -11.03 -19.80 12.34
N ALA A 166 -11.42 -18.63 11.81
CA ALA A 166 -11.04 -18.21 10.46
C ALA A 166 -9.52 -18.02 10.36
N THR A 167 -8.92 -17.34 11.35
CA THR A 167 -7.48 -17.09 11.41
C THR A 167 -6.68 -18.39 11.43
N GLN A 168 -7.07 -19.36 12.26
CA GLN A 168 -6.39 -20.66 12.32
C GLN A 168 -6.49 -21.41 10.99
N LYS A 169 -7.64 -21.33 10.32
CA LYS A 169 -7.82 -21.94 9.01
C LYS A 169 -6.93 -21.30 7.95
N ILE A 170 -6.88 -19.96 7.90
CA ILE A 170 -6.00 -19.21 7.01
C ILE A 170 -4.55 -19.62 7.23
N LEU A 171 -4.06 -19.63 8.47
CA LEU A 171 -2.65 -19.99 8.73
C LEU A 171 -2.30 -21.44 8.42
N LYS A 172 -3.29 -22.35 8.35
CA LYS A 172 -3.09 -23.74 7.91
C LYS A 172 -2.95 -23.85 6.39
N THR A 173 -3.69 -23.05 5.64
CA THR A 173 -3.68 -23.09 4.16
C THR A 173 -2.68 -22.10 3.55
N GLN A 174 -2.44 -20.98 4.24
CA GLN A 174 -1.62 -19.83 3.86
C GLN A 174 -0.73 -19.37 5.03
N PRO A 175 0.39 -20.07 5.28
CA PRO A 175 1.25 -19.80 6.44
C PRO A 175 2.15 -18.55 6.30
N TYR A 176 2.06 -17.84 5.17
CA TYR A 176 2.88 -16.67 4.84
C TYR A 176 2.00 -15.42 4.66
N PRO A 177 1.61 -14.74 5.75
CA PRO A 177 0.75 -13.55 5.68
C PRO A 177 1.26 -12.45 4.76
N GLU A 178 2.58 -12.35 4.63
CA GLU A 178 3.24 -11.41 3.73
C GLU A 178 2.77 -11.51 2.27
N THR A 179 2.26 -12.67 1.82
CA THR A 179 1.83 -12.88 0.41
C THR A 179 0.44 -12.34 0.09
N PHE A 180 -0.41 -12.10 1.10
CA PHE A 180 -1.74 -11.52 0.91
C PHE A 180 -1.90 -10.15 1.57
N CYS A 181 -1.09 -9.84 2.58
CA CYS A 181 -1.10 -8.53 3.25
C CYS A 181 -0.32 -7.43 2.48
N GLN A 182 0.58 -7.78 1.56
CA GLN A 182 1.52 -6.83 0.93
C GLN A 182 0.84 -5.56 0.38
N LYS A 183 -0.23 -5.71 -0.40
CA LYS A 183 -0.93 -4.57 -1.04
C LYS A 183 -1.60 -3.63 -0.02
N PHE A 184 -2.09 -4.17 1.10
CA PHE A 184 -2.68 -3.37 2.18
C PHE A 184 -1.62 -2.56 2.92
N PHE A 185 -0.47 -3.17 3.23
CA PHE A 185 0.55 -2.53 4.05
C PHE A 185 1.47 -1.60 3.27
N THR A 186 2.01 -2.05 2.13
CA THR A 186 3.06 -1.32 1.42
C THR A 186 2.54 -0.22 0.50
N ALA A 187 1.33 -0.40 -0.05
CA ALA A 187 0.65 0.55 -0.93
C ALA A 187 -0.62 1.14 -0.31
N ILE A 188 -0.86 0.91 1.00
CA ILE A 188 -2.01 1.45 1.74
C ILE A 188 -3.34 1.10 1.03
N GLY A 189 -3.41 -0.08 0.39
CA GLY A 189 -4.62 -0.56 -0.29
C GLY A 189 -4.95 0.09 -1.64
N ILE A 190 -4.11 0.98 -2.20
CA ILE A 190 -4.39 1.70 -3.46
C ILE A 190 -4.74 0.76 -4.64
N HIS A 191 -4.17 -0.44 -4.66
CA HIS A 191 -4.45 -1.48 -5.67
C HIS A 191 -5.60 -2.44 -5.33
N VAL A 192 -6.22 -2.24 -4.18
CA VAL A 192 -7.24 -3.14 -3.63
C VAL A 192 -8.60 -2.45 -3.67
N PHE A 193 -8.65 -1.21 -3.19
CA PHE A 193 -9.91 -0.50 -3.01
C PHE A 193 -10.27 0.37 -4.22
N PRO A 194 -11.56 0.42 -4.60
CA PRO A 194 -12.04 1.45 -5.51
C PRO A 194 -11.83 2.83 -4.89
N PHE A 195 -11.59 3.85 -5.71
CA PHE A 195 -11.15 5.16 -5.21
C PHE A 195 -12.12 5.80 -4.22
N CYS A 196 -13.43 5.60 -4.40
CA CYS A 196 -14.44 6.07 -3.45
C CYS A 196 -14.21 5.56 -2.01
N LEU A 197 -13.67 4.35 -1.84
CA LEU A 197 -13.29 3.79 -0.56
C LEU A 197 -11.82 4.05 -0.21
N GLN A 198 -10.93 4.12 -1.22
CA GLN A 198 -9.51 4.37 -1.00
C GLN A 198 -9.24 5.73 -0.33
N PHE A 199 -10.01 6.77 -0.64
CA PHE A 199 -9.90 8.05 0.05
C PHE A 199 -10.30 7.95 1.54
N ASP A 200 -11.19 7.03 1.90
CA ASP A 200 -11.54 6.78 3.31
C ASP A 200 -10.49 5.92 4.01
N VAL A 201 -9.96 4.91 3.32
CA VAL A 201 -8.83 4.10 3.80
C VAL A 201 -7.61 4.99 4.06
N MET A 202 -7.30 5.91 3.16
CA MET A 202 -6.19 6.85 3.34
C MET A 202 -6.43 7.80 4.52
N ASP A 203 -7.65 8.33 4.70
CA ASP A 203 -7.99 9.19 5.84
C ASP A 203 -7.79 8.47 7.18
N LYS A 204 -8.35 7.25 7.29
CA LYS A 204 -8.24 6.42 8.49
C LYS A 204 -6.79 5.98 8.74
N PHE A 205 -6.02 5.67 7.69
CA PHE A 205 -4.60 5.40 7.80
C PHE A 205 -3.82 6.61 8.32
N ILE A 206 -4.07 7.81 7.80
CA ILE A 206 -3.35 9.01 8.22
C ILE A 206 -3.60 9.32 9.70
N ARG A 207 -4.82 9.07 10.18
CA ARG A 207 -5.23 9.29 11.58
C ARG A 207 -4.84 8.15 12.53
N GLY A 208 -4.84 6.90 12.06
CA GLY A 208 -4.64 5.70 12.88
C GLY A 208 -3.27 5.03 12.70
N GLY A 209 -2.49 5.47 11.72
CA GLY A 209 -1.18 4.94 11.39
C GLY A 209 -1.20 3.44 11.07
N ARG A 210 -0.11 2.75 11.43
CA ARG A 210 -0.01 1.29 11.25
C ARG A 210 -1.09 0.49 11.97
N LYS A 211 -1.59 1.00 13.11
CA LYS A 211 -2.66 0.29 13.85
C LYS A 211 -3.92 0.16 13.00
N PHE A 212 -4.26 1.18 12.22
CA PHE A 212 -5.38 1.11 11.29
C PHE A 212 -5.18 0.00 10.24
N LEU A 213 -3.96 -0.20 9.72
CA LEU A 213 -3.72 -1.29 8.76
C LEU A 213 -3.91 -2.67 9.40
N ILE A 214 -3.52 -2.85 10.67
CA ILE A 214 -3.78 -4.09 11.42
C ILE A 214 -5.29 -4.29 11.64
N GLN A 215 -5.99 -3.23 12.04
CA GLN A 215 -7.45 -3.20 12.17
C GLN A 215 -8.16 -3.58 10.86
N LEU A 216 -7.68 -3.06 9.74
CA LEU A 216 -8.19 -3.39 8.41
C LEU A 216 -8.03 -4.88 8.09
N ILE A 217 -6.89 -5.49 8.40
CA ILE A 217 -6.70 -6.94 8.23
C ILE A 217 -7.63 -7.75 9.14
N CYS A 218 -7.83 -7.32 10.40
CA CYS A 218 -8.81 -7.97 11.28
C CYS A 218 -10.22 -7.91 10.67
N SER A 219 -10.60 -6.78 10.08
CA SER A 219 -11.89 -6.62 9.41
C SER A 219 -12.02 -7.51 8.18
N VAL A 220 -10.99 -7.61 7.34
CA VAL A 220 -10.96 -8.52 6.17
C VAL A 220 -11.27 -9.95 6.58
N ILE A 221 -10.64 -10.43 7.67
CA ILE A 221 -10.78 -11.80 8.16
C ILE A 221 -12.16 -12.02 8.78
N ASP A 222 -12.63 -11.07 9.58
CA ASP A 222 -13.84 -11.25 10.36
C ASP A 222 -15.12 -11.08 9.52
N VAL A 223 -15.18 -10.04 8.68
CA VAL A 223 -16.34 -9.79 7.80
C VAL A 223 -16.56 -10.94 6.82
N GLN A 224 -15.48 -11.59 6.37
CA GLN A 224 -15.53 -12.73 5.47
C GLN A 224 -15.39 -14.08 6.19
N GLY A 225 -15.49 -14.10 7.53
CA GLY A 225 -15.16 -15.25 8.36
C GLY A 225 -15.92 -16.52 7.96
N ASP A 226 -17.22 -16.42 7.68
CA ASP A 226 -18.03 -17.56 7.27
C ASP A 226 -17.60 -18.10 5.89
N MET A 227 -17.31 -17.23 4.93
CA MET A 227 -16.85 -17.65 3.60
C MET A 227 -15.47 -18.32 3.69
N LEU A 228 -14.56 -17.73 4.47
CA LEU A 228 -13.24 -18.29 4.75
C LEU A 228 -13.35 -19.67 5.44
N LEU A 229 -14.29 -19.85 6.37
CA LEU A 229 -14.52 -21.12 7.07
C LEU A 229 -15.18 -22.20 6.19
N ASN A 230 -15.97 -21.81 5.20
CA ASN A 230 -16.70 -22.76 4.36
C ASN A 230 -15.96 -23.15 3.07
N THR A 231 -15.01 -22.34 2.58
CA THR A 231 -14.25 -22.70 1.37
C THR A 231 -13.19 -23.78 1.61
N SER A 232 -13.15 -24.83 0.80
CA SER A 232 -12.06 -25.83 0.82
C SER A 232 -10.94 -25.50 -0.17
N ALA A 233 -11.17 -24.53 -1.06
CA ALA A 233 -10.27 -24.18 -2.14
C ALA A 233 -9.25 -23.13 -1.69
N VAL A 234 -7.98 -23.46 -1.89
CA VAL A 234 -6.84 -22.60 -1.52
C VAL A 234 -6.85 -21.28 -2.31
N ASN A 235 -7.14 -21.32 -3.61
CA ASN A 235 -7.23 -20.12 -4.45
C ASN A 235 -8.34 -19.18 -3.99
N VAL A 236 -9.53 -19.72 -3.67
CA VAL A 236 -10.66 -18.92 -3.16
C VAL A 236 -10.31 -18.26 -1.82
N THR A 237 -9.55 -18.94 -0.96
CA THR A 237 -9.05 -18.32 0.29
C THR A 237 -8.16 -17.10 -0.03
N PHE A 238 -7.26 -17.23 -1.01
CA PHE A 238 -6.41 -16.13 -1.45
C PHE A 238 -7.21 -14.96 -2.05
N GLU A 239 -8.18 -15.26 -2.90
CA GLU A 239 -9.06 -14.28 -3.55
C GLU A 239 -9.84 -13.48 -2.50
N LEU A 240 -10.39 -14.14 -1.49
CA LEU A 240 -11.09 -13.48 -0.37
C LEU A 240 -10.14 -12.59 0.45
N LEU A 241 -8.93 -13.08 0.78
CA LEU A 241 -7.95 -12.31 1.55
C LEU A 241 -7.41 -11.09 0.78
N ARG A 242 -7.37 -11.16 -0.55
CA ARG A 242 -6.92 -10.08 -1.44
C ARG A 242 -8.05 -9.14 -1.88
N LEU A 243 -9.29 -9.48 -1.52
CA LEU A 243 -10.51 -8.77 -1.93
C LEU A 243 -10.70 -8.74 -3.45
N ASP A 244 -10.37 -9.84 -4.12
CA ASP A 244 -10.50 -9.94 -5.58
C ASP A 244 -11.98 -9.79 -5.99
N LYS A 245 -12.24 -8.96 -7.02
CA LYS A 245 -13.60 -8.64 -7.51
C LYS A 245 -14.42 -9.89 -7.90
N LYS A 246 -13.75 -11.00 -8.24
CA LYS A 246 -14.39 -12.29 -8.57
C LYS A 246 -15.06 -12.95 -7.36
N SER A 247 -14.53 -12.71 -6.17
CA SER A 247 -14.89 -13.45 -4.95
C SER A 247 -15.41 -12.55 -3.82
N THR A 248 -15.26 -11.22 -3.95
CA THR A 248 -15.68 -10.24 -2.94
C THR A 248 -16.56 -9.16 -3.56
N SER A 249 -17.78 -8.97 -3.04
CA SER A 249 -18.68 -7.92 -3.53
C SER A 249 -18.26 -6.53 -3.06
N PHE A 250 -18.68 -5.48 -3.78
CA PHE A 250 -18.44 -4.10 -3.38
C PHE A 250 -19.01 -3.78 -2.00
N GLU A 251 -20.19 -4.27 -1.65
CA GLU A 251 -20.81 -4.08 -0.33
C GLU A 251 -19.99 -4.71 0.78
N THR A 252 -19.36 -5.86 0.50
CA THR A 252 -18.47 -6.53 1.45
C THR A 252 -17.19 -5.73 1.65
N ILE A 253 -16.58 -5.24 0.56
CA ILE A 253 -15.40 -4.37 0.62
C ILE A 253 -15.70 -3.08 1.39
N LYS A 254 -16.85 -2.45 1.11
CA LYS A 254 -17.32 -1.27 1.82
C LYS A 254 -17.48 -1.54 3.31
N LYS A 255 -18.15 -2.65 3.67
CA LYS A 255 -18.31 -3.07 5.07
C LYS A 255 -16.96 -3.27 5.77
N ILE A 256 -15.99 -3.88 5.09
CA ILE A 256 -14.62 -4.06 5.64
C ILE A 256 -13.99 -2.70 5.98
N VAL A 257 -14.09 -1.72 5.08
CA VAL A 257 -13.52 -0.38 5.31
C VAL A 257 -14.27 0.35 6.44
N GLU A 258 -15.59 0.20 6.52
CA GLU A 258 -16.42 0.81 7.56
C GLU A 258 -16.18 0.21 8.95
N GLU A 259 -16.02 -1.11 9.06
CA GLU A 259 -15.86 -1.81 10.33
C GLU A 259 -14.42 -1.78 10.88
N ALA A 260 -13.41 -1.50 10.05
CA ALA A 260 -12.00 -1.57 10.43
C ALA A 260 -11.68 -0.85 11.77
N GLU A 261 -12.12 0.38 11.97
CA GLU A 261 -11.81 1.13 13.20
C GLU A 261 -12.48 0.58 14.46
N HIS A 262 -13.54 -0.24 14.31
CA HIS A 262 -14.25 -0.85 15.44
C HIS A 262 -13.47 -2.01 16.10
N TYR A 263 -12.44 -2.55 15.44
CA TYR A 263 -11.54 -3.56 16.02
C TYR A 263 -10.58 -2.92 17.03
N THR A 264 -11.13 -2.30 18.08
CA THR A 264 -10.41 -1.51 19.10
C THR A 264 -9.51 -2.36 19.99
N GLN A 265 -9.70 -3.68 20.04
CA GLN A 265 -8.81 -4.62 20.73
C GLN A 265 -7.36 -4.54 20.25
N VAL A 266 -7.10 -4.07 19.02
CA VAL A 266 -5.75 -3.77 18.50
C VAL A 266 -5.00 -2.81 19.44
N ASN A 267 -5.72 -1.91 20.14
CA ASN A 267 -5.12 -0.97 21.09
C ASN A 267 -4.64 -1.59 22.39
N ASN A 268 -5.08 -2.81 22.71
CA ASN A 268 -4.64 -3.53 23.91
C ASN A 268 -3.26 -4.18 23.73
N PHE A 269 -2.73 -4.19 22.50
CA PHE A 269 -1.45 -4.80 22.18
C PHE A 269 -0.33 -3.76 22.10
N ASP A 270 0.84 -4.16 22.60
CA ASP A 270 2.09 -3.48 22.30
C ASP A 270 2.58 -3.90 20.90
N ILE A 271 2.07 -3.20 19.88
CA ILE A 271 2.35 -3.49 18.47
C ILE A 271 3.85 -3.41 18.15
N VAL A 272 4.59 -2.50 18.80
CA VAL A 272 6.04 -2.37 18.58
C VAL A 272 6.75 -3.62 19.08
N LYS A 273 6.42 -4.07 20.30
CA LYS A 273 6.98 -5.29 20.86
C LYS A 273 6.60 -6.53 20.04
N MET A 274 5.32 -6.67 19.67
CA MET A 274 4.84 -7.79 18.86
C MET A 274 5.53 -7.86 17.50
N ARG A 275 5.74 -6.71 16.84
CA ARG A 275 6.47 -6.65 15.56
C ARG A 275 7.87 -7.26 15.69
N GLN A 276 8.59 -6.93 16.77
CA GLN A 276 9.91 -7.49 17.03
C GLN A 276 9.85 -9.00 17.29
N GLU A 277 8.89 -9.45 18.11
CA GLU A 277 8.67 -10.87 18.39
C GLU A 277 8.35 -11.66 17.10
N MET A 278 7.49 -11.11 16.23
CA MET A 278 7.13 -11.73 14.95
C MET A 278 8.31 -11.76 13.97
N TYR A 279 9.13 -10.71 13.95
CA TYR A 279 10.38 -10.70 13.19
C TYR A 279 11.31 -11.84 13.63
N ASP A 280 11.58 -11.94 14.93
CA ASP A 280 12.49 -12.95 15.48
C ASP A 280 11.97 -14.38 15.25
N LEU A 281 10.65 -14.58 15.36
CA LEU A 281 10.01 -15.88 15.20
C LEU A 281 9.96 -16.35 13.75
N HIS A 282 9.58 -15.46 12.82
CA HIS A 282 9.24 -15.86 11.44
C HIS A 282 10.26 -15.46 10.39
N LEU A 283 10.94 -14.32 10.55
CA LEU A 283 11.73 -13.72 9.48
C LEU A 283 13.23 -13.85 9.68
N LYS A 284 13.73 -13.64 10.90
CA LYS A 284 15.17 -13.63 11.22
C LYS A 284 15.91 -14.85 10.68
N LYS A 285 15.42 -16.05 11.01
CA LYS A 285 16.02 -17.31 10.55
C LYS A 285 15.92 -17.54 9.05
N ARG A 286 14.97 -16.91 8.35
CA ARG A 286 14.85 -17.02 6.88
C ARG A 286 15.88 -16.12 6.19
N LEU A 287 16.13 -14.93 6.75
CA LEU A 287 17.07 -13.94 6.23
C LEU A 287 18.53 -14.29 6.53
N GLU A 288 18.80 -14.98 7.64
CA GLU A 288 20.14 -15.47 8.00
C GLU A 288 20.58 -16.70 7.19
N ARG A 289 19.68 -17.31 6.40
CA ARG A 289 20.06 -18.39 5.48
C ARG A 289 20.82 -17.79 4.30
N PRO A 290 21.96 -18.38 3.89
CA PRO A 290 22.64 -17.94 2.68
C PRO A 290 21.66 -18.09 1.51
N PRO A 291 21.66 -17.12 0.55
CA PRO A 291 20.85 -17.26 -0.64
C PRO A 291 21.23 -18.58 -1.32
N VAL A 292 20.24 -19.44 -1.53
CA VAL A 292 20.42 -20.58 -2.42
C VAL A 292 20.75 -19.98 -3.78
N GLU A 293 21.81 -20.45 -4.44
CA GLU A 293 22.12 -20.07 -5.81
C GLU A 293 20.91 -20.39 -6.70
N LEU A 294 20.11 -19.35 -6.93
CA LEU A 294 19.16 -19.18 -8.01
C LEU A 294 19.84 -19.47 -9.35
N ASP A 295 19.82 -20.70 -9.89
CA ASP A 295 20.12 -20.89 -11.31
C ASP A 295 19.22 -19.92 -12.10
N SER A 296 19.83 -19.17 -13.03
CA SER A 296 19.32 -17.92 -13.59
C SER A 296 18.04 -18.00 -14.44
N ASP A 297 17.35 -19.14 -14.44
CA ASP A 297 16.22 -19.43 -15.32
C ASP A 297 14.85 -19.34 -14.62
N ASP A 298 14.81 -19.20 -13.29
CA ASP A 298 13.56 -18.99 -12.52
C ASP A 298 13.39 -17.53 -12.07
N ALA A 299 13.56 -16.59 -13.00
CA ALA A 299 13.01 -15.25 -12.80
C ALA A 299 11.51 -15.40 -12.52
N ILE A 300 11.07 -15.01 -11.32
CA ILE A 300 9.66 -14.96 -10.93
C ILE A 300 8.93 -14.13 -12.00
N THR A 301 8.26 -14.83 -12.91
CA THR A 301 7.27 -14.23 -13.79
C THR A 301 6.09 -13.86 -12.90
N LEU A 302 5.98 -12.57 -12.60
CA LEU A 302 4.69 -11.99 -12.26
C LEU A 302 3.77 -12.32 -13.45
N SER A 303 2.89 -13.30 -13.27
CA SER A 303 1.90 -13.64 -14.28
C SER A 303 0.99 -12.42 -14.47
N ASP A 304 1.17 -11.71 -15.57
CA ASP A 304 0.18 -10.79 -16.10
C ASP A 304 -1.04 -11.63 -16.47
N ASP A 305 -2.09 -11.54 -15.66
CA ASP A 305 -3.38 -12.21 -15.89
C ASP A 305 -4.21 -11.38 -16.89
N SER A 306 -3.64 -11.12 -18.07
CA SER A 306 -4.33 -10.47 -19.19
C SER A 306 -3.90 -11.05 -20.54
N SER A 307 -4.58 -12.12 -20.94
CA SER A 307 -4.80 -12.49 -22.34
C SER A 307 -6.21 -13.07 -22.40
N GLU A 308 -7.21 -12.24 -22.72
CA GLU A 308 -7.87 -12.25 -24.03
C GLU A 308 -8.45 -13.62 -24.40
N ASP A 309 -9.66 -13.89 -23.91
CA ASP A 309 -10.58 -14.83 -24.55
C ASP A 309 -11.07 -14.18 -25.86
N ASN A 310 -10.45 -14.56 -26.98
CA ASN A 310 -11.00 -14.41 -28.31
C ASN A 310 -11.35 -15.80 -28.86
N GLU A 311 -12.62 -16.20 -28.74
CA GLU A 311 -13.33 -17.04 -29.71
C GLU A 311 -14.77 -16.56 -29.87
#